data_AF-A0A2V7VJF6-F1
#
_entry.id   AF-A0A2V7VJF6-F1
#
_cell.length_a   1.000
_cell.length_b   1.000
_cell.length_c   1.000
_cell.angle_alpha   90.00
_cell.angle_beta   90.00
_cell.angle_gamma   90.00
#
_symmetry.space_group_name_H-M   'P 1'
#
loop_
_entity.id
_entity.type
_entity.pdbx_description
1 polymer ?
#
loop_
_entity_poly.entity_id
_entity_poly.type
_entity_poly.pdbx_seq_one_letter_code
_entity_poly.pdbx_strand_id
1 'polypeptide(L)'
;MPQKKFSLEAGGPQRLEVSWRGGFKDLSISLDGQSVASFEGPKELKDPQRVSLPDGSTLEVQVASVFVIPELRLTRDGEPIPGSASDPATRHAGAWGMVLAVAILNVAIGLLVELFDVTSMRAIGAGWGSLLSGLVYGVLAFFVRRRSQVALGLAVGLFILDGIFVLVAGAQAARNPPVGSLVARVFFLIPMVRGFAAIRELEQPRRVRRSSPSRPASAPSRPVASAAAAASAAVPARRLTGEAEKRRLQMTERIGTGPAPTVAARGGISIKAQAATDAAASALRFLAHKCEIGGAGLHVTLPSGQGRDVPWADIGRIVVRQLPPDPPWDSGVILDLVAYVGGRWEPVRVFGTTIVNYGALSGGASTSRLDNLRRFARHVRERHPAVAVDDETLGFLESQKAPARFVNMTQFTEYDALYG
;
A
#
# COMPACT_ATOMS: atom_id res chain seq x y z
N MET A 1 -25.44 7.47 -8.99
CA MET A 1 -24.67 6.22 -9.15
C MET A 1 -23.92 6.33 -10.47
N PRO A 2 -22.58 6.25 -10.49
CA PRO A 2 -21.85 6.11 -11.74
C PRO A 2 -22.35 4.89 -12.53
N GLN A 3 -22.50 5.06 -13.84
CA GLN A 3 -22.86 4.01 -14.78
C GLN A 3 -21.98 4.11 -16.02
N LYS A 4 -21.57 2.98 -16.58
CA LYS A 4 -20.78 2.93 -17.81
C LYS A 4 -21.25 1.78 -18.69
N LYS A 5 -21.37 2.05 -19.98
CA LYS A 5 -21.76 1.07 -21.00
C LYS A 5 -20.54 0.65 -21.80
N PHE A 6 -20.47 -0.63 -22.14
CA PHE A 6 -19.39 -1.26 -22.87
C PHE A 6 -19.93 -2.08 -24.03
N SER A 7 -19.18 -2.10 -25.12
CA SER A 7 -19.41 -3.01 -26.23
C SER A 7 -18.73 -4.34 -25.92
N LEU A 8 -19.43 -5.46 -26.13
CA LEU A 8 -18.84 -6.79 -25.93
C LEU A 8 -17.81 -7.15 -27.01
N GLU A 9 -17.88 -6.45 -28.15
CA GLU A 9 -16.99 -6.61 -29.31
C GLU A 9 -16.48 -5.24 -29.75
N ALA A 10 -15.33 -5.20 -30.43
CA ALA A 10 -14.73 -3.96 -30.89
C ALA A 10 -15.61 -3.31 -31.96
N GLY A 11 -16.11 -2.10 -31.70
CA GLY A 11 -17.03 -1.38 -32.60
C GLY A 11 -18.48 -1.86 -32.56
N GLY A 12 -18.81 -2.86 -31.73
CA GLY A 12 -20.17 -3.34 -31.55
C GLY A 12 -21.06 -2.40 -30.71
N PRO A 13 -22.37 -2.68 -30.61
CA PRO A 13 -23.28 -1.92 -29.76
C PRO A 13 -22.90 -2.03 -28.27
N GLN A 14 -23.09 -0.93 -27.52
CA GLN A 14 -22.81 -0.88 -26.08
C GLN A 14 -23.95 -1.52 -25.28
N ARG A 15 -23.91 -2.85 -25.16
CA ARG A 15 -24.96 -3.67 -24.56
C ARG A 15 -24.73 -3.99 -23.08
N LEU A 16 -23.47 -4.04 -22.66
CA LEU A 16 -23.08 -4.36 -21.29
C LEU A 16 -23.07 -3.08 -20.45
N GLU A 17 -23.93 -3.00 -19.46
CA GLU A 17 -24.02 -1.86 -18.55
C GLU A 17 -23.53 -2.25 -17.16
N VAL A 18 -22.65 -1.42 -16.60
CA VAL A 18 -22.10 -1.62 -15.26
C VAL A 18 -22.37 -0.36 -14.45
N SER A 19 -23.03 -0.53 -13.31
CA SER A 19 -23.37 0.55 -12.38
C SER A 19 -22.84 0.22 -10.99
N TRP A 20 -22.48 1.24 -10.22
CA TRP A 20 -21.98 1.05 -8.86
C TRP A 20 -22.13 2.33 -8.01
N ARG A 21 -21.76 2.24 -6.73
CA ARG A 21 -21.58 3.38 -5.81
C ARG A 21 -20.14 3.43 -5.29
N GLY A 22 -19.54 4.62 -5.34
CA GLY A 22 -18.23 4.88 -4.71
C GLY A 22 -17.17 3.85 -5.10
N GLY A 23 -16.40 3.35 -4.12
CA GLY A 23 -15.41 2.28 -4.29
C GLY A 23 -16.01 0.90 -4.61
N PHE A 24 -16.82 0.81 -5.66
CA PHE A 24 -17.46 -0.39 -6.19
C PHE A 24 -18.41 -1.12 -5.21
N LYS A 25 -19.17 -0.37 -4.41
CA LYS A 25 -20.29 -0.90 -3.63
C LYS A 25 -21.54 -1.03 -4.50
N ASP A 26 -22.41 -1.99 -4.19
CA ASP A 26 -23.64 -2.25 -4.92
C ASP A 26 -23.39 -2.35 -6.44
N LEU A 27 -22.35 -3.09 -6.84
CA LEU A 27 -21.96 -3.21 -8.24
C LEU A 27 -22.96 -4.10 -8.95
N SER A 28 -23.64 -3.57 -9.96
CA SER A 28 -24.62 -4.30 -10.77
C SER A 28 -24.21 -4.31 -12.23
N ILE A 29 -24.36 -5.47 -12.86
CA ILE A 29 -24.04 -5.73 -14.25
C ILE A 29 -25.32 -6.17 -14.96
N SER A 30 -25.69 -5.48 -16.03
CA SER A 30 -26.81 -5.84 -16.89
C SER A 30 -26.37 -5.95 -18.34
N LEU A 31 -27.04 -6.81 -19.09
CA LEU A 31 -26.87 -6.97 -20.52
C LEU A 31 -28.23 -6.73 -21.19
N ASP A 32 -28.31 -5.72 -22.05
CA ASP A 32 -29.56 -5.32 -22.72
C ASP A 32 -30.72 -5.05 -21.74
N GLY A 33 -30.40 -4.48 -20.57
CA GLY A 33 -31.37 -4.19 -19.52
C GLY A 33 -31.72 -5.38 -18.63
N GLN A 34 -31.31 -6.61 -18.97
CA GLN A 34 -31.47 -7.78 -18.11
C GLN A 34 -30.33 -7.84 -17.08
N SER A 35 -30.66 -7.89 -15.79
CA SER A 35 -29.66 -8.05 -14.72
C SER A 35 -28.98 -9.42 -14.82
N VAL A 36 -27.65 -9.43 -14.90
CA VAL A 36 -26.83 -10.63 -15.04
C VAL A 36 -26.16 -10.98 -13.70
N ALA A 37 -25.63 -9.98 -12.99
CA ALA A 37 -24.98 -10.18 -11.69
C ALA A 37 -25.04 -8.91 -10.82
N SER A 38 -24.96 -9.11 -9.51
CA SER A 38 -24.83 -8.04 -8.52
C SER A 38 -23.87 -8.47 -7.41
N PHE A 39 -23.07 -7.53 -6.92
CA PHE A 39 -22.09 -7.73 -5.86
C PHE A 39 -22.24 -6.64 -4.80
N GLU A 40 -22.19 -7.01 -3.52
CA GLU A 40 -22.43 -6.04 -2.43
C GLU A 40 -21.24 -5.06 -2.29
N GLY A 41 -20.01 -5.54 -2.55
CA GLY A 41 -18.85 -4.68 -2.44
C GLY A 41 -17.53 -5.24 -2.97
N PRO A 42 -16.46 -4.45 -2.88
CA PRO A 42 -15.17 -4.77 -3.51
C PRO A 42 -14.45 -5.97 -2.88
N LYS A 43 -14.88 -6.44 -1.70
CA LYS A 43 -14.28 -7.61 -1.05
C LYS A 43 -14.58 -8.90 -1.81
N GLU A 44 -15.81 -9.05 -2.33
CA GLU A 44 -16.21 -10.21 -3.15
C GLU A 44 -15.48 -10.23 -4.48
N LEU A 45 -15.15 -9.03 -4.99
CA LEU A 45 -14.48 -8.84 -6.26
C LEU A 45 -12.95 -8.83 -6.15
N LYS A 46 -12.38 -9.12 -4.97
CA LYS A 46 -10.92 -9.24 -4.83
C LYS A 46 -10.40 -10.42 -5.64
N ASP A 47 -11.13 -11.53 -5.59
CA ASP A 47 -10.94 -12.69 -6.44
C ASP A 47 -11.83 -12.57 -7.69
N PRO A 48 -11.38 -13.08 -8.85
CA PRO A 48 -12.14 -12.99 -10.08
C PRO A 48 -13.45 -13.78 -10.00
N GLN A 49 -14.57 -13.08 -10.22
CA GLN A 49 -15.91 -13.67 -10.25
C GLN A 49 -16.33 -13.95 -11.68
N ARG A 50 -16.76 -15.19 -11.95
CA ARG A 50 -17.20 -15.62 -13.29
C ARG A 50 -18.72 -15.63 -13.38
N VAL A 51 -19.24 -14.99 -14.41
CA VAL A 51 -20.66 -14.81 -14.66
C VAL A 51 -20.96 -15.28 -16.07
N SER A 52 -21.86 -16.25 -16.23
CA SER A 52 -22.30 -16.70 -17.54
C SER A 52 -23.23 -15.66 -18.17
N LEU A 53 -22.96 -15.28 -19.41
CA LEU A 53 -23.81 -14.39 -20.20
C LEU A 53 -24.87 -15.19 -20.99
N PRO A 54 -25.99 -14.57 -21.40
CA PRO A 54 -27.04 -15.23 -22.19
C PRO A 54 -26.58 -15.83 -23.52
N ASP A 55 -25.47 -15.35 -24.07
CA ASP A 55 -24.86 -15.87 -25.30
C ASP A 55 -23.90 -17.05 -25.06
N GLY A 56 -23.81 -17.54 -23.82
CA GLY A 56 -22.95 -18.67 -23.44
C GLY A 56 -21.50 -18.29 -23.14
N SER A 57 -21.10 -17.04 -23.35
CA SER A 57 -19.76 -16.57 -22.97
C SER A 57 -19.63 -16.36 -21.46
N THR A 58 -18.39 -16.31 -20.97
CA THR A 58 -18.10 -16.05 -19.55
C THR A 58 -17.54 -14.65 -19.35
N LEU A 59 -18.24 -13.85 -18.56
CA LEU A 59 -17.76 -12.56 -18.07
C LEU A 59 -17.02 -12.76 -16.75
N GLU A 60 -15.75 -12.38 -16.70
CA GLU A 60 -14.95 -12.35 -15.48
C GLU A 60 -14.82 -10.91 -14.98
N VAL A 61 -15.17 -10.73 -13.70
CA VAL A 61 -15.28 -9.44 -13.02
C VAL A 61 -14.35 -9.44 -11.82
N GLN A 62 -13.44 -8.48 -11.76
CA GLN A 62 -12.49 -8.36 -10.65
C GLN A 62 -12.21 -6.89 -10.33
N VAL A 63 -12.15 -6.53 -9.05
CA VAL A 63 -11.58 -5.26 -8.60
C VAL A 63 -10.12 -5.49 -8.28
N ALA A 64 -9.25 -5.06 -9.21
CA ALA A 64 -7.81 -5.14 -9.02
C ALA A 64 -7.26 -3.80 -8.51
N SER A 65 -6.46 -3.86 -7.45
CA SER A 65 -5.73 -2.70 -6.93
C SER A 65 -4.41 -2.58 -7.68
N VAL A 66 -4.40 -1.86 -8.81
CA VAL A 66 -3.15 -1.53 -9.50
C VAL A 66 -2.55 -0.32 -8.78
N PHE A 67 -1.58 -0.58 -7.91
CA PHE A 67 -1.04 0.38 -6.93
C PHE A 67 -2.05 0.82 -5.87
N VAL A 68 -2.67 1.99 -6.04
CA VAL A 68 -3.44 2.69 -4.99
C VAL A 68 -4.91 2.91 -5.36
N ILE A 69 -5.23 2.92 -6.65
CA ILE A 69 -6.57 3.19 -7.16
C ILE A 69 -7.21 1.85 -7.53
N PRO A 70 -8.32 1.46 -6.88
CA PRO A 70 -9.04 0.25 -7.24
C PRO A 70 -9.62 0.41 -8.65
N GLU A 71 -9.50 -0.62 -9.46
CA GLU A 71 -9.98 -0.61 -10.83
C GLU A 71 -10.80 -1.86 -11.13
N LEU A 72 -11.95 -1.66 -11.76
CA LEU A 72 -12.78 -2.75 -12.24
C LEU A 72 -12.20 -3.31 -13.54
N ARG A 73 -11.71 -4.54 -13.45
CA ARG A 73 -11.31 -5.36 -14.60
C ARG A 73 -12.48 -6.18 -15.07
N LEU A 74 -12.74 -6.06 -16.36
CA LEU A 74 -13.79 -6.79 -17.05
C LEU A 74 -13.16 -7.50 -18.23
N THR A 75 -13.26 -8.83 -18.23
CA THR A 75 -12.78 -9.67 -19.32
C THR A 75 -13.89 -10.62 -19.75
N ARG A 76 -14.05 -10.83 -21.05
CA ARG A 76 -14.97 -11.80 -21.64
C ARG A 76 -14.16 -12.93 -22.24
N ASP A 77 -14.36 -14.15 -21.77
CA ASP A 77 -13.61 -15.34 -22.18
C ASP A 77 -12.08 -15.15 -22.06
N GLY A 78 -11.66 -14.37 -21.06
CA GLY A 78 -10.26 -14.01 -20.82
C GLY A 78 -9.73 -12.84 -21.67
N GLU A 79 -10.51 -12.29 -22.59
CA GLU A 79 -10.13 -11.09 -23.35
C GLU A 79 -10.66 -9.81 -22.70
N PRO A 80 -9.87 -8.72 -22.62
CA PRO A 80 -10.36 -7.43 -22.12
C PRO A 80 -11.55 -6.89 -22.91
N ILE A 81 -12.57 -6.42 -22.21
CA ILE A 81 -13.73 -5.80 -22.86
C ILE A 81 -13.32 -4.45 -23.47
N PRO A 82 -13.63 -4.18 -24.75
CA PRO A 82 -13.33 -2.90 -25.40
C PRO A 82 -13.85 -1.69 -24.62
N GLY A 83 -13.02 -0.65 -24.45
CA GLY A 83 -13.39 0.56 -23.71
C GLY A 83 -13.39 0.41 -22.17
N SER A 84 -13.17 -0.80 -21.64
CA SER A 84 -12.95 -1.04 -20.21
C SER A 84 -11.58 -0.52 -19.77
N ALA A 85 -11.35 -0.42 -18.47
CA ALA A 85 -10.05 0.01 -17.96
C ALA A 85 -8.95 -1.05 -18.20
N SER A 86 -9.35 -2.31 -18.46
CA SER A 86 -8.44 -3.40 -18.85
C SER A 86 -8.05 -3.37 -20.32
N ASP A 87 -8.83 -2.69 -21.18
CA ASP A 87 -8.59 -2.59 -22.61
C ASP A 87 -7.22 -1.92 -22.90
N PRO A 88 -6.32 -2.59 -23.64
CA PRO A 88 -5.04 -2.02 -24.03
C PRO A 88 -5.18 -0.70 -24.80
N ALA A 89 -6.20 -0.56 -25.65
CA ALA A 89 -6.41 0.68 -26.40
C ALA A 89 -6.75 1.86 -25.47
N THR A 90 -7.60 1.60 -24.46
CA THR A 90 -7.97 2.60 -23.45
C THR A 90 -6.79 2.95 -22.53
N ARG A 91 -6.00 1.96 -22.09
CA ARG A 91 -4.78 2.21 -21.29
C ARG A 91 -3.73 3.01 -22.07
N HIS A 92 -3.53 2.67 -23.34
CA HIS A 92 -2.66 3.43 -24.25
C HIS A 92 -3.15 4.86 -24.42
N ALA A 93 -4.46 5.04 -24.59
CA ALA A 93 -5.08 6.36 -24.68
C ALA A 93 -4.85 7.22 -23.43
N GLY A 94 -5.01 6.62 -22.26
CA GLY A 94 -4.71 7.26 -20.99
C GLY A 94 -3.23 7.65 -20.86
N ALA A 95 -2.31 6.80 -21.30
CA ALA A 95 -0.88 7.07 -21.23
C ALA A 95 -0.47 8.28 -22.08
N TRP A 96 -0.79 8.30 -23.39
CA TRP A 96 -0.42 9.45 -24.23
C TRP A 96 -1.20 10.71 -23.85
N GLY A 97 -2.47 10.56 -23.44
CA GLY A 97 -3.28 11.67 -22.93
C GLY A 97 -2.65 12.30 -21.68
N MET A 98 -2.06 11.49 -20.80
CA MET A 98 -1.38 12.01 -19.61
C MET A 98 -0.08 12.74 -19.95
N VAL A 99 0.74 12.21 -20.87
CA VAL A 99 1.94 12.92 -21.35
C VAL A 99 1.56 14.26 -21.99
N LEU A 100 0.47 14.29 -22.76
CA LEU A 100 -0.05 15.54 -23.34
C LEU A 100 -0.57 16.51 -22.28
N ALA A 101 -1.24 16.02 -21.23
CA ALA A 101 -1.70 16.88 -20.12
C ALA A 101 -0.51 17.55 -19.41
N VAL A 102 0.57 16.80 -19.17
CA VAL A 102 1.83 17.35 -18.63
C VAL A 102 2.45 18.38 -19.57
N ALA A 103 2.42 18.13 -20.89
CA ALA A 103 2.88 19.09 -21.89
C ALA A 103 2.11 20.41 -21.82
N ILE A 104 0.77 20.35 -21.87
CA ILE A 104 -0.12 21.52 -21.84
C ILE A 104 0.07 22.30 -20.54
N LEU A 105 0.14 21.61 -19.39
CA LEU A 105 0.32 22.25 -18.09
C LEU A 105 1.65 23.01 -18.03
N ASN A 106 2.74 22.43 -18.52
CA ASN A 106 4.05 23.08 -18.56
C ASN A 106 4.09 24.30 -19.49
N VAL A 107 3.46 24.20 -20.67
CA VAL A 107 3.31 25.35 -21.58
C VAL A 107 2.50 26.45 -20.91
N ALA A 108 1.35 26.12 -20.30
CA ALA A 108 0.49 27.09 -19.63
C ALA A 108 1.21 27.80 -18.48
N ILE A 109 1.92 27.07 -17.63
CA ILE A 109 2.72 27.65 -16.53
C ILE A 109 3.82 28.55 -17.10
N GLY A 110 4.55 28.11 -18.12
CA GLY A 110 5.60 28.91 -18.75
C GLY A 110 5.07 30.23 -19.32
N LEU A 111 3.92 30.18 -20.01
CA LEU A 111 3.26 31.37 -20.56
C LEU A 111 2.73 32.30 -19.47
N LEU A 112 2.10 31.78 -18.43
CA LEU A 112 1.60 32.59 -17.31
C LEU A 112 2.74 33.34 -16.62
N VAL A 113 3.86 32.67 -16.36
CA VAL A 113 5.01 33.31 -15.71
C VAL A 113 5.61 34.41 -16.57
N GLU A 114 5.61 34.23 -17.90
CA GLU A 114 6.13 35.24 -18.82
C GLU A 114 5.18 36.43 -18.98
N LEU A 115 3.87 36.20 -19.00
CA LEU A 115 2.87 37.26 -19.15
C LEU A 115 2.68 38.10 -17.89
N PHE A 116 2.82 37.50 -16.71
CA PHE A 116 2.56 38.17 -15.43
C PHE A 116 3.84 38.58 -14.67
N ASP A 117 5.02 38.34 -15.25
CA ASP A 117 6.34 38.69 -14.68
C ASP A 117 6.52 38.25 -13.21
N VAL A 118 6.02 37.07 -12.87
CA VAL A 118 6.01 36.58 -11.48
C VAL A 118 7.41 36.14 -11.08
N THR A 119 8.17 37.05 -10.46
CA THR A 119 9.59 36.83 -10.08
C THR A 119 9.77 35.58 -9.21
N SER A 120 8.82 35.32 -8.31
CA SER A 120 8.83 34.14 -7.43
C SER A 120 8.74 32.81 -8.19
N MET A 121 8.05 32.78 -9.33
CA MET A 121 7.94 31.58 -10.16
C MET A 121 9.16 31.41 -11.08
N ARG A 122 9.74 32.51 -11.57
CA ARG A 122 11.01 32.45 -12.32
C ARG A 122 12.14 31.87 -11.49
N ALA A 123 12.19 32.17 -10.19
CA ALA A 123 13.21 31.65 -9.28
C ALA A 123 13.20 30.11 -9.15
N ILE A 124 12.05 29.46 -9.36
CA ILE A 124 11.94 28.00 -9.34
C ILE A 124 12.03 27.37 -10.74
N GLY A 125 12.53 28.13 -11.72
CA GLY A 125 12.71 27.67 -13.10
C GLY A 125 11.44 27.69 -13.96
N ALA A 126 10.34 28.26 -13.45
CA ALA A 126 9.14 28.45 -14.26
C ALA A 126 9.33 29.63 -15.23
N GLY A 127 8.81 29.50 -16.46
CA GLY A 127 9.06 30.44 -17.56
C GLY A 127 9.51 29.69 -18.81
N TRP A 128 10.58 30.16 -19.48
CA TRP A 128 11.11 29.55 -20.70
C TRP A 128 11.48 28.06 -20.54
N GLY A 129 11.99 27.66 -19.36
CA GLY A 129 12.29 26.25 -19.06
C GLY A 129 11.05 25.35 -19.08
N SER A 130 9.95 25.79 -18.43
CA SER A 130 8.67 25.09 -18.47
C SER A 130 8.07 25.08 -19.87
N LEU A 131 8.15 26.20 -20.61
CA LEU A 131 7.65 26.27 -21.98
C LEU A 131 8.35 25.26 -22.89
N LEU A 132 9.69 25.21 -22.85
CA LEU A 132 10.49 24.27 -23.62
C LEU A 132 10.20 22.82 -23.22
N SER A 133 10.12 22.55 -21.92
CA SER A 133 9.77 21.22 -21.39
C SER A 133 8.40 20.77 -21.89
N GLY A 134 7.42 21.68 -21.88
CA GLY A 134 6.07 21.44 -22.41
C GLY A 134 6.09 21.09 -23.90
N LEU A 135 6.88 21.79 -24.72
CA LEU A 135 7.07 21.47 -26.14
C LEU A 135 7.70 20.07 -26.34
N VAL A 136 8.73 19.73 -25.56
CA VAL A 136 9.37 18.41 -25.60
C VAL A 136 8.37 17.31 -25.25
N TYR A 137 7.60 17.46 -24.17
CA TYR A 137 6.54 16.51 -23.82
C TYR A 137 5.45 16.43 -24.88
N GLY A 138 5.12 17.54 -25.55
CA GLY A 138 4.16 17.55 -26.65
C GLY A 138 4.62 16.68 -27.83
N VAL A 139 5.89 16.81 -28.23
CA VAL A 139 6.50 15.96 -29.26
C VAL A 139 6.53 14.48 -28.81
N LEU A 140 6.91 14.21 -27.57
CA LEU A 140 6.90 12.84 -27.04
C LEU A 140 5.48 12.27 -27.00
N ALA A 141 4.48 13.04 -26.56
CA ALA A 141 3.08 12.61 -26.55
C ALA A 141 2.59 12.22 -27.95
N PHE A 142 3.00 12.95 -28.99
CA PHE A 142 2.71 12.60 -30.37
C PHE A 142 3.31 11.24 -30.78
N PHE A 143 4.56 10.96 -30.40
CA PHE A 143 5.18 9.65 -30.65
C PHE A 143 4.58 8.53 -29.80
N VAL A 144 4.21 8.80 -28.55
CA VAL A 144 3.49 7.83 -27.71
C VAL A 144 2.13 7.53 -28.35
N ARG A 145 1.40 8.51 -28.88
CA ARG A 145 0.16 8.27 -29.62
C ARG A 145 0.36 7.29 -30.79
N ARG A 146 1.52 7.35 -31.46
CA ARG A 146 1.97 6.39 -32.50
C ARG A 146 2.53 5.06 -31.97
N ARG A 147 2.29 4.74 -30.69
CA ARG A 147 2.72 3.51 -30.01
C ARG A 147 4.23 3.37 -29.82
N SER A 148 5.01 4.46 -29.81
CA SER A 148 6.44 4.36 -29.53
C SER A 148 6.73 4.09 -28.04
N GLN A 149 7.23 2.89 -27.72
CA GLN A 149 7.68 2.55 -26.36
C GLN A 149 8.87 3.40 -25.91
N VAL A 150 9.79 3.72 -26.84
CA VAL A 150 10.98 4.54 -26.54
C VAL A 150 10.56 5.96 -26.13
N ALA A 151 9.60 6.56 -26.84
CA ALA A 151 9.10 7.88 -26.50
C ALA A 151 8.42 7.91 -25.13
N LEU A 152 7.66 6.86 -24.78
CA LEU A 152 7.07 6.72 -23.44
C LEU A 152 8.16 6.54 -22.37
N GLY A 153 9.19 5.76 -22.67
CA GLY A 153 10.43 5.61 -21.88
C GLY A 153 11.06 6.96 -21.53
N LEU A 154 11.33 7.76 -22.56
CA LEU A 154 11.91 9.09 -22.40
C LEU A 154 10.99 10.03 -21.63
N ALA A 155 9.68 10.05 -21.91
CA ALA A 155 8.73 10.88 -21.18
C ALA A 155 8.69 10.54 -19.70
N VAL A 156 8.62 9.26 -19.34
CA VAL A 156 8.64 8.80 -17.95
C VAL A 156 9.97 9.14 -17.26
N GLY A 157 11.10 8.90 -17.95
CA GLY A 157 12.43 9.20 -17.42
C GLY A 157 12.63 10.70 -17.13
N LEU A 158 12.26 11.55 -18.10
CA LEU A 158 12.31 13.01 -17.93
C LEU A 158 11.39 13.48 -16.80
N PHE A 159 10.20 12.88 -16.66
CA PHE A 159 9.23 13.27 -15.64
C PHE A 159 9.71 12.92 -14.22
N ILE A 160 10.35 11.76 -14.06
CA ILE A 160 10.98 11.35 -12.80
C ILE A 160 12.17 12.26 -12.50
N LEU A 161 13.04 12.52 -13.49
CA LEU A 161 14.22 13.37 -13.32
C LEU A 161 13.82 14.80 -12.89
N ASP A 162 12.80 15.38 -13.54
CA ASP A 162 12.22 16.67 -13.14
C ASP A 162 11.69 16.64 -11.70
N GLY A 163 11.06 15.54 -11.29
CA GLY A 163 10.61 15.34 -9.91
C GLY A 163 11.75 15.33 -8.89
N ILE A 164 12.86 14.68 -9.23
CA ILE A 164 14.07 14.66 -8.40
C ILE A 164 14.67 16.06 -8.31
N PHE A 165 14.76 16.80 -9.41
CA PHE A 165 15.26 18.18 -9.40
C PHE A 165 14.44 19.09 -8.50
N VAL A 166 13.11 19.02 -8.58
CA VAL A 166 12.23 19.79 -7.68
C VAL A 166 12.43 19.41 -6.21
N LEU A 167 12.62 18.12 -5.93
CA LEU A 167 12.87 17.66 -4.56
C LEU A 167 14.22 18.16 -4.01
N VAL A 168 15.28 18.08 -4.81
CA VAL A 168 16.63 18.56 -4.44
C VAL A 168 16.64 20.08 -4.25
N ALA A 169 16.06 20.82 -5.19
CA ALA A 169 15.94 22.27 -5.09
C ALA A 169 15.11 22.69 -3.87
N GLY A 170 14.02 21.97 -3.58
CA GLY A 170 13.20 22.20 -2.39
C GLY A 170 13.95 21.95 -1.08
N ALA A 171 14.75 20.87 -1.02
CA ALA A 171 15.56 20.54 0.15
C ALA A 171 16.64 21.59 0.44
N GLN A 172 17.28 22.14 -0.61
CA GLN A 172 18.29 23.20 -0.46
C GLN A 172 17.70 24.53 0.02
N ALA A 173 16.43 24.80 -0.30
CA ALA A 173 15.75 26.04 0.10
C ALA A 173 15.32 26.07 1.58
N ALA A 174 15.72 25.10 2.40
CA ALA A 174 15.39 24.97 3.83
C ALA A 174 13.89 25.06 4.16
N ARG A 175 13.01 24.79 3.17
CA ARG A 175 11.56 24.69 3.35
C ARG A 175 11.17 23.22 3.34
N ASN A 176 10.17 22.87 4.15
CA ASN A 176 9.61 21.52 4.16
C ASN A 176 9.30 21.06 2.72
N PRO A 177 9.68 19.83 2.34
CA PRO A 177 9.48 19.35 0.99
C PRO A 177 7.99 19.43 0.64
N PRO A 178 7.62 19.92 -0.55
CA PRO A 178 6.23 20.09 -0.95
C PRO A 178 5.59 18.72 -1.23
N VAL A 179 5.14 18.04 -0.16
CA VAL A 179 4.52 16.70 -0.20
C VAL A 179 3.40 16.64 -1.24
N GLY A 180 2.60 17.71 -1.36
CA GLY A 180 1.53 17.80 -2.37
C GLY A 180 2.01 17.66 -3.81
N SER A 181 3.17 18.24 -4.15
CA SER A 181 3.75 18.14 -5.50
C SER A 181 4.22 16.71 -5.81
N LEU A 182 4.73 15.99 -4.81
CA LEU A 182 5.17 14.61 -4.95
C LEU A 182 3.97 13.68 -5.19
N VAL A 183 2.89 13.86 -4.41
CA VAL A 183 1.65 13.09 -4.58
C VAL A 183 1.05 13.31 -5.96
N ALA A 184 0.99 14.56 -6.42
CA ALA A 184 0.52 14.88 -7.77
C ALA A 184 1.36 14.17 -8.84
N ARG A 185 2.70 14.21 -8.75
CA ARG A 185 3.60 13.53 -9.68
C ARG A 185 3.37 12.02 -9.72
N VAL A 186 3.21 11.38 -8.56
CA VAL A 186 2.88 9.94 -8.50
C VAL A 186 1.57 9.65 -9.24
N PHE A 187 0.56 10.50 -9.10
CA PHE A 187 -0.71 10.37 -9.81
C PHE A 187 -0.56 10.46 -11.34
N PHE A 188 0.25 11.40 -11.84
CA PHE A 188 0.57 11.51 -13.27
C PHE A 188 1.36 10.30 -13.80
N LEU A 189 2.24 9.72 -12.98
CA LEU A 189 3.15 8.65 -13.39
C LEU A 189 2.42 7.30 -13.62
N ILE A 190 1.40 7.00 -12.82
CA ILE A 190 0.67 5.71 -12.88
C ILE A 190 0.16 5.38 -14.30
N PRO A 191 -0.64 6.22 -14.98
CA PRO A 191 -1.12 5.91 -16.33
C PRO A 191 0.01 5.84 -17.36
N MET A 192 1.08 6.63 -17.22
CA MET A 192 2.22 6.56 -18.13
C MET A 192 2.91 5.19 -18.05
N VAL A 193 3.19 4.69 -16.84
CA VAL A 193 3.83 3.38 -16.65
C VAL A 193 2.93 2.25 -17.16
N ARG A 194 1.61 2.36 -16.99
CA ARG A 194 0.66 1.37 -17.51
C ARG A 194 0.60 1.35 -19.04
N GLY A 195 0.99 2.46 -19.69
CA GLY A 195 1.13 2.56 -21.14
C GLY A 195 2.12 1.55 -21.74
N PHE A 196 3.19 1.17 -21.03
CA PHE A 196 4.16 0.20 -21.57
C PHE A 196 3.55 -1.17 -21.83
N ALA A 197 2.81 -1.69 -20.85
CA ALA A 197 2.12 -2.98 -21.00
C ALA A 197 1.08 -2.89 -22.12
N ALA A 198 0.33 -1.79 -22.18
CA ALA A 198 -0.67 -1.56 -23.21
C ALA A 198 -0.07 -1.53 -24.64
N ILE A 199 1.04 -0.83 -24.84
CA ILE A 199 1.72 -0.78 -26.15
C ILE A 199 2.22 -2.18 -26.53
N ARG A 200 2.84 -2.92 -25.61
CA ARG A 200 3.29 -4.30 -25.87
C ARG A 200 2.14 -5.22 -26.25
N GLU A 201 1.01 -5.12 -25.57
CA GLU A 201 -0.20 -5.89 -25.85
C GLU A 201 -0.83 -5.51 -27.21
N LEU A 202 -0.71 -4.25 -27.65
CA LEU A 202 -1.20 -3.79 -28.95
C LEU A 202 -0.24 -4.13 -30.12
N GLU A 203 1.06 -4.25 -29.86
CA GLU A 203 2.08 -4.59 -30.85
C GLU A 203 2.19 -6.10 -31.07
N GLN A 204 1.95 -6.90 -30.03
CA GLN A 204 1.86 -8.34 -30.22
C GLN A 204 0.68 -8.59 -31.16
N PRO A 205 0.92 -9.13 -32.38
CA PRO A 205 -0.17 -9.62 -33.19
C PRO A 205 -0.93 -10.55 -32.27
N ARG A 206 -2.25 -10.36 -32.12
CA ARG A 206 -3.11 -11.34 -31.46
C ARG A 206 -2.77 -12.66 -32.14
N ARG A 207 -1.84 -13.41 -31.56
CA ARG A 207 -1.61 -14.80 -31.91
C ARG A 207 -2.95 -15.35 -31.51
N VAL A 208 -3.82 -15.46 -32.52
CA VAL A 208 -5.12 -16.09 -32.42
C VAL A 208 -4.79 -17.32 -31.63
N ARG A 209 -5.12 -17.28 -30.34
CA ARG A 209 -4.92 -18.39 -29.45
C ARG A 209 -6.03 -19.27 -29.95
N ARG A 210 -5.76 -19.96 -31.08
CA ARG A 210 -6.63 -20.96 -31.68
C ARG A 210 -6.94 -21.78 -30.47
N SER A 211 -8.16 -21.61 -29.98
CA SER A 211 -8.75 -22.44 -28.96
C SER A 211 -8.35 -23.82 -29.42
N SER A 212 -7.40 -24.44 -28.71
CA SER A 212 -6.83 -25.72 -29.12
C SER A 212 -8.04 -26.55 -29.49
N PRO A 213 -8.20 -26.95 -30.77
CA PRO A 213 -9.45 -27.49 -31.27
C PRO A 213 -9.89 -28.49 -30.25
N SER A 214 -11.05 -28.20 -29.63
CA SER A 214 -11.59 -28.91 -28.49
C SER A 214 -11.36 -30.38 -28.78
N ARG A 215 -10.41 -30.98 -28.06
CA ARG A 215 -9.97 -32.36 -28.31
C ARG A 215 -11.26 -33.17 -28.42
N PRO A 216 -11.58 -33.75 -29.59
CA PRO A 216 -12.88 -34.34 -29.81
C PRO A 216 -13.15 -35.32 -28.67
N ALA A 217 -14.28 -35.10 -28.00
CA ALA A 217 -14.74 -35.90 -26.88
C ALA A 217 -15.17 -37.27 -27.42
N SER A 218 -14.20 -38.11 -27.80
CA SER A 218 -14.47 -39.47 -28.26
C SER A 218 -13.17 -40.28 -28.34
N ALA A 219 -12.79 -40.84 -27.20
CA ALA A 219 -12.34 -42.22 -27.19
C ALA A 219 -13.14 -42.94 -26.10
N PRO A 220 -14.11 -43.81 -26.45
CA PRO A 220 -14.82 -44.60 -25.46
C PRO A 220 -13.80 -45.46 -24.70
N SER A 221 -13.82 -45.33 -23.38
CA SER A 221 -13.08 -46.19 -22.46
C SER A 221 -13.40 -47.65 -22.75
N ARG A 222 -12.38 -48.40 -23.17
CA ARG A 222 -12.38 -49.86 -23.27
C ARG A 222 -12.91 -50.45 -21.94
N PRO A 223 -13.83 -51.43 -21.95
CA PRO A 223 -14.23 -52.11 -20.74
C PRO A 223 -13.03 -52.90 -20.20
N VAL A 224 -12.57 -52.55 -19.01
CA VAL A 224 -11.60 -53.36 -18.26
C VAL A 224 -12.36 -54.57 -17.75
N ALA A 225 -12.08 -55.73 -18.35
CA ALA A 225 -12.58 -57.01 -17.90
C ALA A 225 -12.17 -57.25 -16.44
N SER A 226 -13.17 -57.57 -15.62
CA SER A 226 -13.01 -58.12 -14.28
C SER A 226 -12.27 -59.44 -14.36
N ALA A 227 -11.14 -59.54 -13.66
CA ALA A 227 -10.49 -60.80 -13.32
C ALA A 227 -10.16 -60.77 -11.83
N ALA A 228 -11.10 -61.29 -11.03
CA ALA A 228 -10.83 -61.80 -9.71
C ALA A 228 -10.17 -63.17 -9.84
N ALA A 229 -8.98 -63.36 -9.25
CA ALA A 229 -8.61 -64.55 -8.47
C ALA A 229 -7.10 -64.56 -8.13
N ALA A 230 -6.84 -64.62 -6.82
CA ALA A 230 -5.78 -65.38 -6.15
C ALA A 230 -4.33 -65.30 -6.66
N ALA A 231 -3.43 -64.77 -5.82
CA ALA A 231 -2.43 -65.60 -5.13
C ALA A 231 -1.59 -64.77 -4.17
N SER A 232 -1.54 -65.27 -2.93
CA SER A 232 -0.63 -64.86 -1.87
C SER A 232 0.82 -65.10 -2.28
N ALA A 233 1.67 -64.07 -2.24
CA ALA A 233 3.12 -64.23 -2.32
C ALA A 233 3.81 -63.17 -1.47
N ALA A 234 4.74 -63.66 -0.65
CA ALA A 234 5.38 -62.97 0.45
C ALA A 234 6.11 -61.67 0.06
N VAL A 235 5.90 -60.64 0.87
CA VAL A 235 6.64 -59.38 0.87
C VAL A 235 8.02 -59.62 1.48
N PRO A 236 9.15 -59.37 0.77
CA PRO A 236 10.45 -59.41 1.39
C PRO A 236 10.65 -58.16 2.26
N ALA A 237 11.07 -58.39 3.51
CA ALA A 237 11.43 -57.37 4.47
C ALA A 237 12.56 -56.48 3.92
N ARG A 238 12.20 -55.30 3.42
CA ARG A 238 13.14 -54.27 2.98
C ARG A 238 13.71 -53.60 4.22
N ARG A 239 14.95 -53.98 4.59
CA ARG A 239 15.76 -53.31 5.62
C ARG A 239 15.87 -51.82 5.28
N LEU A 240 15.19 -50.99 6.06
CA LEU A 240 15.39 -49.55 6.13
C LEU A 240 16.62 -49.30 6.99
N THR A 241 17.80 -49.28 6.38
CA THR A 241 19.03 -48.82 7.03
C THR A 241 19.35 -47.38 6.60
N GLY A 242 19.43 -46.49 7.58
CA GLY A 242 20.57 -45.57 7.67
C GLY A 242 20.36 -44.10 7.34
N GLU A 243 19.60 -43.72 6.31
CA GLU A 243 19.61 -42.30 5.86
C GLU A 243 18.44 -41.45 6.36
N ALA A 244 17.23 -42.00 6.42
CA ALA A 244 16.05 -41.22 6.81
C ALA A 244 16.08 -40.84 8.30
N GLU A 245 16.61 -41.71 9.14
CA GLU A 245 16.75 -41.48 10.59
C GLU A 245 17.92 -40.53 10.90
N LYS A 246 19.00 -40.58 10.10
CA LYS A 246 20.13 -39.65 10.20
C LYS A 246 19.75 -38.23 9.79
N ARG A 247 18.85 -38.06 8.81
CA ARG A 247 18.27 -36.75 8.46
C ARG A 247 17.31 -36.22 9.53
N ARG A 248 16.59 -37.11 10.24
CA ARG A 248 15.70 -36.71 11.33
C ARG A 248 16.47 -36.23 12.58
N LEU A 249 17.61 -36.85 12.89
CA LEU A 249 18.47 -36.45 14.00
C LEU A 249 19.23 -35.15 13.71
N GLN A 250 19.75 -34.94 12.49
CA GLN A 250 20.40 -33.67 12.11
C GLN A 250 19.46 -32.46 12.10
N MET A 251 18.15 -32.67 11.95
CA MET A 251 17.16 -31.59 11.99
C MET A 251 16.83 -31.14 13.42
N THR A 252 17.14 -31.96 14.43
CA THR A 252 16.82 -31.67 15.84
C THR A 252 17.99 -30.97 16.56
N GLU A 253 19.21 -31.06 16.03
CA GLU A 253 20.42 -30.52 16.66
C GLU A 253 20.69 -29.02 16.33
N ARG A 254 19.93 -28.41 15.42
CA ARG A 254 20.11 -27.00 15.01
C ARG A 254 19.33 -25.95 15.84
N ILE A 255 18.71 -26.36 16.94
CA ILE A 255 17.86 -25.45 17.76
C ILE A 255 18.62 -24.81 18.95
N GLY A 256 19.83 -25.26 19.28
CA GLY A 256 20.64 -24.66 20.35
C GLY A 256 21.79 -23.82 19.81
N THR A 257 21.92 -22.57 20.26
CA THR A 257 23.07 -21.65 20.07
C THR A 257 23.17 -20.90 18.74
N GLY A 258 22.29 -19.91 18.55
CA GLY A 258 22.47 -18.83 17.58
C GLY A 258 22.20 -17.47 18.23
N PRO A 259 22.92 -16.39 17.85
CA PRO A 259 22.67 -15.05 18.39
C PRO A 259 21.24 -14.57 18.06
N ALA A 260 20.70 -13.73 18.93
CA ALA A 260 19.31 -13.26 18.90
C ALA A 260 18.86 -12.83 17.48
N PRO A 261 17.67 -13.27 17.03
CA PRO A 261 17.21 -12.97 15.68
C PRO A 261 16.91 -11.48 15.51
N THR A 262 17.60 -10.85 14.55
CA THR A 262 17.32 -9.51 14.06
C THR A 262 15.93 -9.46 13.40
N VAL A 263 15.17 -8.40 13.70
CA VAL A 263 13.73 -8.20 13.47
C VAL A 263 13.31 -8.06 11.98
N ALA A 264 14.07 -8.60 11.02
CA ALA A 264 13.84 -8.34 9.59
C ALA A 264 12.75 -9.21 8.92
N ALA A 265 12.08 -10.11 9.64
CA ALA A 265 11.08 -11.00 9.04
C ALA A 265 9.71 -10.88 9.74
N ARG A 266 8.94 -9.83 9.43
CA ARG A 266 7.50 -9.78 9.72
C ARG A 266 6.73 -9.30 8.49
N GLY A 267 5.60 -9.97 8.25
CA GLY A 267 4.82 -9.96 7.02
C GLY A 267 4.47 -8.58 6.48
N GLY A 268 4.28 -8.53 5.15
CA GLY A 268 4.08 -7.31 4.37
C GLY A 268 2.97 -6.43 4.92
N ILE A 269 3.38 -5.46 5.74
CA ILE A 269 2.61 -4.25 5.97
C ILE A 269 2.44 -3.63 4.58
N SER A 270 1.20 -3.39 4.17
CA SER A 270 0.91 -2.72 2.89
C SER A 270 1.75 -1.44 2.80
N ILE A 271 2.40 -1.19 1.68
CA ILE A 271 3.24 0.01 1.44
C ILE A 271 2.49 1.30 1.83
N LYS A 272 1.15 1.31 1.69
CA LYS A 272 0.29 2.43 2.12
C LYS A 272 0.26 2.62 3.64
N ALA A 273 0.15 1.54 4.40
CA ALA A 273 0.18 1.60 5.86
C ALA A 273 1.56 2.05 6.34
N GLN A 274 2.64 1.63 5.67
CA GLN A 274 4.00 2.10 5.93
C GLN A 274 4.11 3.62 5.69
N ALA A 275 3.74 4.10 4.50
CA ALA A 275 3.85 5.51 4.13
C ALA A 275 2.97 6.44 5.00
N ALA A 276 1.75 6.01 5.35
CA ALA A 276 0.91 6.76 6.29
C ALA A 276 1.52 6.81 7.69
N THR A 277 2.08 5.70 8.17
CA THR A 277 2.77 5.65 9.47
C THR A 277 4.01 6.55 9.47
N ASP A 278 4.76 6.62 8.37
CA ASP A 278 5.93 7.48 8.23
C ASP A 278 5.54 8.97 8.18
N ALA A 279 4.48 9.31 7.44
CA ALA A 279 3.94 10.67 7.40
C ALA A 279 3.44 11.13 8.79
N ALA A 280 2.69 10.28 9.49
CA ALA A 280 2.28 10.52 10.87
C ALA A 280 3.51 10.74 11.78
N ALA A 281 4.49 9.85 11.69
CA ALA A 281 5.71 9.93 12.50
C ALA A 281 6.45 11.27 12.28
N SER A 282 6.55 11.75 11.04
CA SER A 282 7.20 13.03 10.73
C SER A 282 6.47 14.26 11.29
N ALA A 283 5.17 14.15 11.56
CA ALA A 283 4.34 15.25 12.06
C ALA A 283 4.18 15.24 13.60
N LEU A 284 4.57 14.15 14.28
CA LEU A 284 4.50 14.06 15.74
C LEU A 284 5.68 14.76 16.41
N ARG A 285 5.40 15.71 17.30
CA ARG A 285 6.39 16.22 18.26
C ARG A 285 6.75 15.14 19.28
N PHE A 286 7.97 15.24 19.81
CA PHE A 286 8.50 14.38 20.89
C PHE A 286 8.60 12.88 20.57
N LEU A 287 8.50 12.51 19.29
CA LEU A 287 8.59 11.14 18.84
C LEU A 287 9.97 10.55 19.16
N ALA A 288 10.00 9.43 19.87
CA ALA A 288 11.21 8.64 20.03
C ALA A 288 11.48 7.83 18.75
N HIS A 289 12.72 7.87 18.27
CA HIS A 289 13.18 6.96 17.21
C HIS A 289 13.40 5.56 17.78
N LYS A 290 14.07 5.48 18.94
CA LYS A 290 14.33 4.25 19.67
C LYS A 290 14.12 4.47 21.17
N CYS A 291 13.58 3.48 21.86
CA CYS A 291 13.38 3.49 23.30
C CYS A 291 13.83 2.14 23.87
N GLU A 292 14.90 2.15 24.66
CA GLU A 292 15.43 0.96 25.33
C GLU A 292 15.00 0.97 26.80
N ILE A 293 14.22 -0.05 27.15
CA ILE A 293 13.74 -0.32 28.50
C ILE A 293 14.90 -0.94 29.29
N GLY A 294 15.35 -0.24 30.32
CA GLY A 294 16.43 -0.65 31.22
C GLY A 294 15.97 -0.85 32.67
N GLY A 295 16.92 -1.19 33.55
CA GLY A 295 16.63 -1.39 34.98
C GLY A 295 16.27 -0.10 35.71
N ALA A 296 17.00 0.99 35.43
CA ALA A 296 16.87 2.28 36.11
C ALA A 296 15.94 3.29 35.42
N GLY A 297 15.59 3.04 34.15
CA GLY A 297 14.82 3.97 33.33
C GLY A 297 14.77 3.56 31.87
N LEU A 298 14.53 4.55 31.02
CA LEU A 298 14.56 4.43 29.56
C LEU A 298 15.80 5.12 29.01
N HIS A 299 16.44 4.49 28.03
CA HIS A 299 17.35 5.20 27.13
C HIS A 299 16.60 5.54 25.83
N VAL A 300 16.39 6.83 25.58
CA VAL A 300 15.59 7.34 24.47
C VAL A 300 16.49 7.96 23.43
N THR A 301 16.47 7.45 22.20
CA THR A 301 17.12 8.08 21.05
C THR A 301 16.09 8.86 20.24
N LEU A 302 16.34 10.15 20.04
CA LEU A 302 15.53 11.04 19.21
C LEU A 302 15.82 10.81 17.71
N PRO A 303 14.94 11.28 16.80
CA PRO A 303 15.18 11.22 15.36
C PRO A 303 16.47 11.92 14.91
N SER A 304 16.96 12.89 15.69
CA SER A 304 18.26 13.56 15.48
C SER A 304 19.47 12.68 15.81
N GLY A 305 19.27 11.48 16.37
CA GLY A 305 20.33 10.61 16.88
C GLY A 305 20.77 10.92 18.31
N GLN A 306 20.29 12.02 18.90
CA GLN A 306 20.59 12.37 20.29
C GLN A 306 19.94 11.39 21.26
N GLY A 307 20.74 10.83 22.17
CA GLY A 307 20.28 9.98 23.27
C GLY A 307 19.99 10.81 24.53
N ARG A 308 19.01 10.37 25.33
CA ARG A 308 18.81 10.82 26.71
C ARG A 308 18.31 9.69 27.58
N ASP A 309 18.75 9.68 28.83
CA ASP A 309 18.23 8.77 29.85
C ASP A 309 17.06 9.42 30.57
N VAL A 310 16.00 8.63 30.80
CA VAL A 310 14.79 9.04 31.50
C VAL A 310 14.57 8.05 32.66
N PRO A 311 15.04 8.39 33.87
CA PRO A 311 14.82 7.59 35.07
C PRO A 311 13.33 7.31 35.31
N TRP A 312 13.00 6.15 35.87
CA TRP A 312 11.60 5.82 36.18
C TRP A 312 10.95 6.83 37.12
N ALA A 313 11.73 7.36 38.08
CA ALA A 313 11.27 8.35 39.05
C ALA A 313 10.93 9.72 38.43
N ASP A 314 11.42 10.00 37.22
CA ASP A 314 11.17 11.27 36.55
C ASP A 314 9.89 11.23 35.70
N ILE A 315 9.30 10.04 35.47
CA ILE A 315 8.07 9.87 34.72
C ILE A 315 6.88 10.18 35.64
N GLY A 316 6.25 11.34 35.44
CA GLY A 316 5.12 11.79 36.27
C GLY A 316 3.75 11.41 35.74
N ARG A 317 3.62 11.12 34.43
CA ARG A 317 2.33 10.76 33.81
C ARG A 317 2.45 9.77 32.66
N ILE A 318 1.49 8.87 32.53
CA ILE A 318 1.30 7.97 31.38
C ILE A 318 0.00 8.32 30.67
N VAL A 319 0.07 8.49 29.35
CA VAL A 319 -1.11 8.69 28.49
C VAL A 319 -1.06 7.73 27.30
N VAL A 320 -2.13 6.96 27.08
CA VAL A 320 -2.29 6.15 25.86
C VAL A 320 -3.53 6.59 25.11
N ARG A 321 -3.38 6.97 23.84
CA ARG A 321 -4.48 7.47 23.01
C ARG A 321 -4.38 6.99 21.58
N GLN A 322 -5.55 6.84 20.96
CA GLN A 322 -5.68 6.69 19.51
C GLN A 322 -5.77 8.09 18.87
N LEU A 323 -4.94 8.33 17.87
CA LEU A 323 -4.96 9.54 17.06
C LEU A 323 -6.24 9.61 16.21
N PRO A 324 -6.61 10.81 15.70
CA PRO A 324 -7.76 10.97 14.82
C PRO A 324 -7.69 10.04 13.59
N PRO A 325 -8.83 9.67 12.99
CA PRO A 325 -8.84 8.83 11.79
C PRO A 325 -8.35 9.57 10.53
N ASP A 326 -8.36 10.90 10.57
CA ASP A 326 -7.95 11.74 9.45
C ASP A 326 -6.44 11.57 9.15
N PRO A 327 -6.03 11.58 7.87
CA PRO A 327 -4.64 11.65 7.50
C PRO A 327 -3.93 12.84 8.17
N PRO A 328 -2.64 12.72 8.56
CA PRO A 328 -1.76 11.59 8.28
C PRO A 328 -1.87 10.43 9.29
N TRP A 329 -2.69 10.52 10.32
CA TRP A 329 -2.56 9.66 11.51
C TRP A 329 -3.13 8.25 11.38
N ASP A 330 -4.15 8.07 10.52
CA ASP A 330 -4.79 6.79 10.20
C ASP A 330 -5.16 5.95 11.45
N SER A 331 -5.70 6.62 12.48
CA SER A 331 -6.05 5.99 13.76
C SER A 331 -4.88 5.29 14.48
N GLY A 332 -3.66 5.75 14.27
CA GLY A 332 -2.47 5.24 14.96
C GLY A 332 -2.55 5.44 16.47
N VAL A 333 -1.87 4.60 17.25
CA VAL A 333 -1.86 4.69 18.73
C VAL A 333 -0.52 5.24 19.21
N ILE A 334 -0.59 6.23 20.10
CA ILE A 334 0.56 6.78 20.83
C ILE A 334 0.54 6.34 22.29
N LEU A 335 1.73 6.16 22.86
CA LEU A 335 2.00 6.10 24.29
C LEU A 335 2.94 7.26 24.63
N ASP A 336 2.46 8.20 25.43
CA ASP A 336 3.27 9.30 25.96
C ASP A 336 3.65 8.99 27.41
N LEU A 337 4.96 8.95 27.66
CA LEU A 337 5.53 8.90 29.00
C LEU A 337 6.06 10.29 29.34
N VAL A 338 5.29 11.07 30.10
CA VAL A 338 5.63 12.47 30.41
C VAL A 338 6.63 12.50 31.55
N ALA A 339 7.85 12.94 31.24
CA ALA A 339 8.97 12.97 32.18
C ALA A 339 9.40 14.40 32.50
N TYR A 340 9.88 14.62 33.72
CA TYR A 340 10.43 15.90 34.13
C TYR A 340 11.91 15.97 33.75
N VAL A 341 12.23 16.72 32.70
CA VAL A 341 13.59 16.82 32.15
C VAL A 341 13.97 18.29 32.04
N GLY A 342 15.09 18.67 32.65
CA GLY A 342 15.63 20.04 32.54
C GLY A 342 14.68 21.12 33.07
N GLY A 343 13.90 20.82 34.10
CA GLY A 343 12.99 21.79 34.72
C GLY A 343 11.58 21.86 34.09
N ARG A 344 11.29 21.05 33.06
CA ARG A 344 10.00 21.03 32.37
C ARG A 344 9.48 19.63 32.13
N TRP A 345 8.18 19.49 31.98
CA TRP A 345 7.52 18.23 31.63
C TRP A 345 7.53 18.01 30.12
N GLU A 346 8.19 16.96 29.67
CA GLU A 346 8.26 16.60 28.26
C GLU A 346 7.82 15.15 28.03
N PRO A 347 6.97 14.87 27.03
CA PRO A 347 6.62 13.51 26.68
C PRO A 347 7.79 12.80 25.99
N VAL A 348 7.94 11.51 26.29
CA VAL A 348 8.60 10.54 25.42
C VAL A 348 7.49 9.82 24.67
N ARG A 349 7.31 10.17 23.39
CA ARG A 349 6.22 9.62 22.58
C ARG A 349 6.67 8.36 21.84
N VAL A 350 6.00 7.25 22.12
CA VAL A 350 6.17 5.96 21.44
C VAL A 350 5.03 5.80 20.43
N PHE A 351 5.38 5.63 19.15
CA PHE A 351 4.42 5.53 18.06
C PHE A 351 4.71 4.33 17.13
N GLY A 352 3.90 4.25 16.06
CA GLY A 352 4.10 3.55 14.79
C GLY A 352 5.41 2.82 14.61
N THR A 353 6.39 3.69 14.50
CA THR A 353 7.72 3.51 13.95
C THR A 353 8.79 3.45 15.03
N THR A 354 8.45 3.67 16.30
CA THR A 354 9.43 3.67 17.40
C THR A 354 9.95 2.26 17.64
N ILE A 355 11.27 2.11 17.62
CA ILE A 355 11.94 0.84 17.92
C ILE A 355 11.99 0.68 19.44
N VAL A 356 11.29 -0.31 19.98
CA VAL A 356 11.28 -0.61 21.42
C VAL A 356 11.73 -2.05 21.66
N ASN A 357 12.62 -2.26 22.62
CA ASN A 357 13.11 -3.58 23.03
C ASN A 357 12.12 -4.30 23.96
N TYR A 358 10.86 -4.51 23.51
CA TYR A 358 9.79 -5.13 24.31
C TYR A 358 10.14 -6.50 24.94
N GLY A 359 11.20 -7.17 24.48
CA GLY A 359 11.74 -8.37 25.11
C GLY A 359 12.24 -8.17 26.54
N ALA A 360 12.53 -6.94 26.97
CA ALA A 360 12.91 -6.61 28.34
C ALA A 360 11.73 -6.59 29.33
N LEU A 361 10.49 -6.64 28.82
CA LEU A 361 9.29 -6.69 29.66
C LEU A 361 9.05 -8.10 30.24
N SER A 362 8.32 -8.17 31.37
CA SER A 362 7.85 -9.43 31.92
C SER A 362 6.98 -10.17 30.90
N GLY A 363 7.33 -11.44 30.63
CA GLY A 363 6.67 -12.25 29.59
C GLY A 363 7.11 -11.95 28.15
N GLY A 364 8.13 -11.11 27.95
CA GLY A 364 8.74 -10.83 26.65
C GLY A 364 7.83 -10.08 25.67
N ALA A 365 8.28 -10.01 24.41
CA ALA A 365 7.57 -9.31 23.34
C ALA A 365 6.36 -10.13 22.82
N SER A 366 5.21 -9.46 22.72
CA SER A 366 3.98 -9.97 22.09
C SER A 366 4.00 -9.77 20.56
N THR A 367 3.20 -10.58 19.85
CA THR A 367 2.92 -10.37 18.41
C THR A 367 1.96 -9.21 18.19
N SER A 368 1.14 -8.87 19.18
CA SER A 368 0.23 -7.74 19.14
C SER A 368 0.92 -6.47 19.64
N ARG A 369 0.91 -5.45 18.79
CA ARG A 369 1.50 -4.15 19.11
C ARG A 369 0.77 -3.41 20.24
N LEU A 370 -0.55 -3.50 20.28
CA LEU A 370 -1.34 -2.93 21.37
C LEU A 370 -1.06 -3.63 22.70
N ASP A 371 -0.85 -4.95 22.66
CA ASP A 371 -0.47 -5.71 23.86
C ASP A 371 0.92 -5.29 24.36
N ASN A 372 1.89 -5.08 23.45
CA ASN A 372 3.21 -4.55 23.81
C ASN A 372 3.13 -3.16 24.45
N LEU A 373 2.35 -2.23 23.90
CA LEU A 373 2.14 -0.90 24.49
C LEU A 373 1.49 -0.99 25.87
N ARG A 374 0.49 -1.86 26.03
CA ARG A 374 -0.18 -2.09 27.31
C ARG A 374 0.78 -2.63 28.37
N ARG A 375 1.57 -3.65 28.04
CA ARG A 375 2.59 -4.22 28.93
C ARG A 375 3.65 -3.19 29.27
N PHE A 376 4.06 -2.37 28.31
CA PHE A 376 5.04 -1.32 28.55
C PHE A 376 4.51 -0.28 29.55
N ALA A 377 3.30 0.25 29.35
CA ALA A 377 2.69 1.19 30.29
C ALA A 377 2.48 0.60 31.70
N ARG A 378 2.07 -0.68 31.80
CA ARG A 378 1.99 -1.38 33.10
C ARG A 378 3.36 -1.51 33.77
N HIS A 379 4.40 -1.82 33.00
CA HIS A 379 5.76 -1.91 33.53
C HIS A 379 6.24 -0.57 34.11
N VAL A 380 5.95 0.55 33.44
CA VAL A 380 6.28 1.88 33.99
C VAL A 380 5.58 2.11 35.33
N ARG A 381 4.28 1.77 35.43
CA ARG A 381 3.52 1.88 36.68
C ARG A 381 4.01 0.94 37.79
N GLU A 382 4.46 -0.27 37.46
CA GLU A 382 5.09 -1.18 38.43
C GLU A 382 6.41 -0.61 38.96
N ARG A 383 7.22 0.01 38.09
CA ARG A 383 8.51 0.62 38.47
C ARG A 383 8.34 1.94 39.23
N HIS A 384 7.30 2.70 38.94
CA HIS A 384 6.99 3.96 39.59
C HIS A 384 5.49 4.07 39.91
N PRO A 385 5.03 3.49 41.04
CA PRO A 385 3.61 3.46 41.40
C PRO A 385 2.95 4.84 41.59
N ALA A 386 3.75 5.89 41.81
CA ALA A 386 3.27 7.26 41.95
C ALA A 386 2.96 7.96 40.61
N VAL A 387 3.24 7.30 39.47
CA VAL A 387 2.96 7.86 38.15
C VAL A 387 1.46 8.09 37.96
N ALA A 388 1.08 9.29 37.54
CA ALA A 388 -0.31 9.62 37.26
C ALA A 388 -0.80 8.92 35.98
N VAL A 389 -2.00 8.35 36.04
CA VAL A 389 -2.66 7.71 34.89
C VAL A 389 -4.09 8.22 34.86
N ASP A 390 -4.52 8.78 33.73
CA ASP A 390 -5.91 9.21 33.56
C ASP A 390 -6.85 8.00 33.38
N ASP A 391 -8.14 8.20 33.67
CA ASP A 391 -9.15 7.13 33.66
C ASP A 391 -9.27 6.40 32.32
N GLU A 392 -9.12 7.11 31.19
CA GLU A 392 -9.21 6.50 29.86
C GLU A 392 -7.99 5.60 29.58
N THR A 393 -6.80 6.06 29.98
CA THR A 393 -5.58 5.25 29.93
C THR A 393 -5.70 4.05 30.85
N LEU A 394 -6.20 4.24 32.07
CA LEU A 394 -6.41 3.16 33.04
C LEU A 394 -7.35 2.09 32.48
N GLY A 395 -8.46 2.49 31.85
CA GLY A 395 -9.37 1.57 31.17
C GLY A 395 -8.71 0.75 30.06
N PHE A 396 -7.79 1.34 29.28
CA PHE A 396 -6.97 0.60 28.31
C PHE A 396 -5.98 -0.36 28.98
N LEU A 397 -5.40 0.02 30.12
CA LEU A 397 -4.47 -0.83 30.86
C LEU A 397 -5.16 -2.00 31.53
N GLU A 398 -6.42 -1.89 31.94
CA GLU A 398 -7.14 -2.94 32.65
C GLU A 398 -7.96 -3.84 31.71
N SER A 399 -8.45 -3.30 30.60
CA SER A 399 -9.28 -4.03 29.64
C SER A 399 -8.52 -4.45 28.37
N GLN A 400 -9.11 -5.37 27.61
CA GLN A 400 -8.65 -5.67 26.24
C GLN A 400 -9.18 -4.67 25.19
N LYS A 401 -9.83 -3.58 25.60
CA LYS A 401 -10.38 -2.58 24.66
C LYS A 401 -9.27 -1.75 24.00
N ALA A 402 -9.62 -1.10 22.90
CA ALA A 402 -8.79 -0.08 22.27
C ALA A 402 -8.69 1.16 23.17
N PRO A 403 -7.59 1.94 23.10
CA PRO A 403 -7.47 3.17 23.88
C PRO A 403 -8.47 4.22 23.40
N ALA A 404 -8.83 5.15 24.29
CA ALA A 404 -9.67 6.28 23.93
C ALA A 404 -9.03 7.08 22.79
N ARG A 405 -9.90 7.68 21.96
CA ARG A 405 -9.50 8.37 20.73
C ARG A 405 -9.64 9.87 20.88
N PHE A 406 -8.69 10.62 20.35
CA PHE A 406 -8.90 12.05 20.09
C PHE A 406 -10.03 12.24 19.07
N VAL A 407 -11.08 12.95 19.46
CA VAL A 407 -12.29 13.15 18.65
C VAL A 407 -11.95 13.80 17.30
N ASN A 408 -11.01 14.74 17.29
CA ASN A 408 -10.58 15.47 16.11
C ASN A 408 -9.14 15.98 16.26
N MET A 409 -8.61 16.59 15.19
CA MET A 409 -7.27 17.18 15.14
C MET A 409 -7.06 18.29 16.17
N THR A 410 -8.09 19.10 16.43
CA THR A 410 -8.01 20.21 17.38
C THR A 410 -7.69 19.70 18.78
N GLN A 411 -8.39 18.65 19.23
CA GLN A 411 -8.15 18.05 20.55
C GLN A 411 -6.73 17.49 20.69
N PHE A 412 -6.19 16.88 19.62
CA PHE A 412 -4.79 16.42 19.64
C PHE A 412 -3.80 17.59 19.69
N THR A 413 -4.06 18.66 18.92
CA THR A 413 -3.21 19.86 18.90
C THR A 413 -3.20 20.58 20.25
N GLU A 414 -4.36 20.70 20.89
CA GLU A 414 -4.49 21.25 22.26
C GLU A 414 -3.72 20.40 23.26
N TYR A 415 -3.86 19.08 23.20
CA TYR A 415 -3.11 18.16 24.04
C TYR A 415 -1.58 18.28 23.82
N ASP A 416 -1.13 18.38 22.58
CA ASP A 416 0.29 18.47 22.23
C ASP A 416 0.91 19.84 22.60
N ALA A 417 0.10 20.90 22.61
CA ALA A 417 0.51 22.25 23.01
C ALA A 417 0.82 22.37 24.51
N LEU A 418 0.32 21.45 25.35
CA LEU A 418 0.58 21.45 26.80
C LEU A 418 2.06 21.23 27.17
N TYR A 419 2.88 20.73 26.24
CA TYR A 419 4.24 20.29 26.50
C TYR A 419 5.31 21.10 25.73
N GLY A 420 4.95 22.27 25.19
CA GLY A 420 5.77 23.08 24.27
C GLY A 420 6.42 24.31 24.86
#